data_AF-A0A8X8AUV2-F1
#
_entry.id   AF-A0A8X8AUV2-F1
#
_cell.length_a   1.000
_cell.length_b   1.000
_cell.length_c   1.000
_cell.angle_alpha   90.00
_cell.angle_beta   90.00
_cell.angle_gamma   90.00
#
_symmetry.space_group_name_H-M   'P 1'
#
loop_
_entity.id
_entity.type
_entity.pdbx_description
1 polymer ?
#
loop_
_entity_poly.entity_id
_entity_poly.type
_entity_poly.pdbx_seq_one_letter_code
_entity_poly.pdbx_strand_id
1 'polypeptide(L)'
;MFYATQKRDLPNSFRLFTGTSFSFVSRNLIEHCILGVDNLPRILMMYLSNTPSSLINYFPTVICNSRQLNRTVINHNLQYVSFEKPSKKVPRALNSSEFDAMIQSGAAFATQFKLGDPVLDRIDQDVLGRNPGEVVPGGWCLGGEPGNITCSAWGDADILRPGTGAARLEKLIVRLLSNGVGVDPIVP
;
A
#
# COMPACT_ATOMS: atom_id res chain seq x y z
N MET A 1 5.01 -30.73 10.80
CA MET A 1 4.26 -29.84 11.71
C MET A 1 5.08 -29.69 12.98
N PHE A 2 5.64 -28.50 13.25
CA PHE A 2 6.47 -28.28 14.45
C PHE A 2 5.55 -27.91 15.61
N TYR A 3 5.47 -28.78 16.61
CA TYR A 3 4.73 -28.54 17.85
C TYR A 3 5.73 -28.17 18.94
N ALA A 4 5.77 -26.89 19.31
CA ALA A 4 6.51 -26.40 20.45
C ALA A 4 5.53 -25.89 21.50
N THR A 5 5.60 -26.42 22.72
CA THR A 5 4.77 -26.00 23.87
C THR A 5 5.42 -24.86 24.67
N GLN A 6 6.70 -24.60 24.45
CA GLN A 6 7.46 -23.56 25.14
C GLN A 6 7.05 -22.17 24.63
N LYS A 7 6.77 -21.28 25.56
CA LYS A 7 6.52 -19.86 25.27
C LYS A 7 7.84 -19.10 25.32
N ARG A 8 8.03 -18.17 24.40
CA ARG A 8 9.16 -17.23 24.42
C ARG A 8 8.71 -15.92 25.06
N ASP A 9 9.51 -15.40 25.98
CA ASP A 9 9.26 -14.09 26.57
C ASP A 9 9.40 -12.98 25.52
N LEU A 10 8.59 -11.93 25.66
CA LEU A 10 8.69 -10.77 24.80
C LEU A 10 10.01 -10.02 25.07
N PRO A 11 10.65 -9.48 24.02
CA PRO A 11 11.85 -8.68 24.19
C PRO A 11 11.55 -7.43 25.01
N ASN A 12 12.47 -7.08 25.92
CA ASN A 12 12.35 -5.89 26.77
C ASN A 12 13.01 -4.64 26.16
N SER A 13 13.86 -4.83 25.15
CA SER A 13 14.66 -3.76 24.53
C SER A 13 13.92 -3.01 23.41
N PHE A 14 12.81 -3.56 22.91
CA PHE A 14 11.97 -2.93 21.89
C PHE A 14 10.52 -3.42 22.00
N ARG A 15 9.58 -2.66 21.44
CA ARG A 15 8.16 -3.03 21.38
C ARG A 15 7.85 -3.69 20.05
N LEU A 16 7.10 -4.78 20.04
CA LEU A 16 6.61 -5.37 18.80
C LEU A 16 5.42 -4.58 18.27
N PHE A 17 5.43 -4.31 16.96
CA PHE A 17 4.33 -3.70 16.23
C PHE A 17 3.92 -4.62 15.10
N THR A 18 2.61 -4.67 14.85
CA THR A 18 2.00 -5.43 13.77
C THR A 18 1.32 -4.46 12.82
N GLY A 19 1.43 -4.73 11.52
CA GLY A 19 0.73 -4.00 10.49
C GLY A 19 0.09 -4.95 9.48
N THR A 20 0.07 -4.50 8.24
CA THR A 20 -0.47 -5.24 7.09
C THR A 20 0.66 -5.85 6.26
N SER A 21 0.35 -6.89 5.48
CA SER A 21 1.28 -7.49 4.52
C SER A 21 1.55 -6.61 3.31
N PHE A 22 0.72 -5.59 3.08
CA PHE A 22 0.88 -4.62 1.99
C PHE A 22 1.19 -3.24 2.58
N SER A 23 2.42 -2.74 2.41
CA SER A 23 2.83 -1.44 2.94
C SER A 23 3.82 -0.74 2.01
N PHE A 24 3.86 0.59 2.10
CA PHE A 24 4.86 1.42 1.43
C PHE A 24 6.00 1.69 2.38
N VAL A 25 7.22 1.47 1.91
CA VAL A 25 8.43 1.70 2.68
C VAL A 25 9.31 2.70 1.94
N SER A 26 9.76 3.73 2.66
CA SER A 26 10.67 4.72 2.09
C SER A 26 12.06 4.11 1.89
N ARG A 27 12.80 4.64 0.90
CA ARG A 27 14.20 4.27 0.66
C ARG A 27 15.05 4.39 1.93
N ASN A 28 14.86 5.45 2.71
CA ASN A 28 15.59 5.68 3.95
C ASN A 28 15.36 4.56 4.98
N LEU A 29 14.12 4.07 5.15
CA LEU A 29 13.88 2.92 6.05
C LEU A 29 14.58 1.66 5.52
N ILE A 30 14.53 1.40 4.21
CA ILE A 30 15.21 0.24 3.62
C ILE A 30 16.73 0.32 3.84
N GLU A 31 17.34 1.48 3.59
CA GLU A 31 18.77 1.72 3.82
C GLU A 31 19.12 1.54 5.31
N HIS A 32 18.30 2.05 6.23
CA HIS A 32 18.47 1.84 7.67
C HIS A 32 18.46 0.35 8.04
N CYS A 33 17.53 -0.43 7.48
CA CYS A 33 17.46 -1.89 7.69
C CYS A 33 18.68 -2.63 7.13
N ILE A 34 19.16 -2.24 5.94
CA ILE A 34 20.27 -2.91 5.24
C ILE A 34 21.61 -2.56 5.89
N LEU A 35 21.88 -1.26 6.11
CA LEU A 35 23.14 -0.79 6.68
C LEU A 35 23.25 -1.18 8.16
N GLY A 36 22.11 -1.30 8.86
CA GLY A 36 22.08 -1.69 10.26
C GLY A 36 22.90 -0.73 11.12
N VAL A 37 22.59 0.56 10.98
CA VAL A 37 23.22 1.67 11.73
C VAL A 37 23.09 1.44 13.24
N ASP A 38 22.02 0.78 13.66
CA ASP A 38 21.88 0.21 14.99
C ASP A 38 21.60 -1.30 14.94
N ASN A 39 21.53 -1.92 16.12
CA ASN A 39 21.38 -3.38 16.25
C ASN A 39 19.93 -3.86 16.07
N LEU A 40 18.92 -2.99 16.08
CA LEU A 40 17.51 -3.39 16.11
C LEU A 40 17.10 -4.18 14.86
N PRO A 41 17.38 -3.76 13.60
CA PRO A 41 17.04 -4.53 12.42
C PRO A 41 17.59 -5.96 12.44
N ARG A 42 18.82 -6.15 12.94
CA ARG A 42 19.49 -7.46 13.04
C ARG A 42 18.87 -8.33 14.13
N ILE A 43 18.70 -7.78 15.33
CA ILE A 43 18.09 -8.49 16.48
C ILE A 43 16.66 -8.91 16.13
N LEU A 44 15.89 -8.01 15.53
CA LEU A 44 14.50 -8.28 15.16
C LEU A 44 14.41 -9.36 14.08
N MET A 45 15.29 -9.35 13.09
CA MET A 45 15.33 -10.38 12.05
C MET A 45 15.59 -11.76 12.66
N MET A 46 16.56 -11.87 13.58
CA MET A 46 16.82 -13.11 14.33
C MET A 46 15.64 -13.52 15.21
N TYR A 47 14.98 -12.56 15.85
CA TYR A 47 13.83 -12.84 16.70
C TYR A 47 12.65 -13.40 15.88
N LEU A 48 12.37 -12.79 14.72
CA LEU A 48 11.22 -13.12 13.87
C LEU A 48 11.43 -14.34 12.97
N SER A 49 12.67 -14.81 12.77
CA SER A 49 12.98 -15.94 11.87
C SER A 49 12.26 -17.24 12.24
N ASN A 50 11.84 -17.38 13.49
CA ASN A 50 11.12 -18.54 14.02
C ASN A 50 9.73 -18.17 14.56
N THR A 51 9.13 -17.10 14.03
CA THR A 51 7.78 -16.67 14.41
C THR A 51 6.83 -16.75 13.22
N PRO A 52 5.55 -17.09 13.43
CA PRO A 52 4.55 -16.91 12.40
C PRO A 52 4.43 -15.42 12.06
N SER A 53 4.16 -15.13 10.79
CA SER A 53 3.84 -13.77 10.32
C SER A 53 4.98 -12.75 10.53
N SER A 54 6.22 -13.13 10.25
CA SER A 54 7.40 -12.24 10.35
C SER A 54 7.27 -10.96 9.51
N LEU A 55 6.74 -11.06 8.30
CA LEU A 55 6.65 -9.95 7.33
C LEU A 55 5.76 -8.79 7.82
N ILE A 56 4.62 -9.09 8.43
CA ILE A 56 3.69 -8.06 8.92
C ILE A 56 4.19 -7.35 10.19
N ASN A 57 5.24 -7.89 10.83
CA ASN A 57 5.78 -7.38 12.08
C ASN A 57 7.11 -6.66 11.89
N TYR A 58 7.93 -7.04 10.90
CA TYR A 58 9.30 -6.55 10.76
C TYR A 58 9.36 -5.03 10.56
N PHE A 59 8.85 -4.51 9.43
CA PHE A 59 8.95 -3.09 9.12
C PHE A 59 8.24 -2.19 10.13
N PRO A 60 7.00 -2.49 10.58
CA PRO A 60 6.34 -1.70 11.63
C PRO A 60 7.16 -1.64 12.91
N THR A 61 7.78 -2.76 13.31
CA THR A 61 8.60 -2.80 14.52
C THR A 61 9.88 -1.97 14.37
N VAL A 62 10.58 -2.08 13.24
CA VAL A 62 11.80 -1.28 13.01
C VAL A 62 11.48 0.21 13.03
N ILE A 63 10.52 0.66 12.23
CA ILE A 63 10.25 2.10 12.06
C ILE A 63 9.72 2.75 13.35
N CYS A 64 8.84 2.08 14.08
CA CYS A 64 8.24 2.64 15.30
C CYS A 64 9.22 2.70 16.48
N ASN A 65 10.22 1.82 16.54
CA ASN A 65 11.25 1.85 17.58
C ASN A 65 12.48 2.70 17.18
N SER A 66 12.65 3.02 15.89
CA SER A 66 13.74 3.88 15.42
C SER A 66 13.43 5.36 15.69
N ARG A 67 14.17 5.98 16.63
CA ARG A 67 13.96 7.39 17.03
C ARG A 67 14.10 8.38 15.87
N GLN A 68 14.88 8.04 14.85
CA GLN A 68 15.12 8.89 13.70
C GLN A 68 13.99 8.81 12.65
N LEU A 69 13.26 7.69 12.61
CA LEU A 69 12.28 7.38 11.56
C LEU A 69 10.83 7.31 12.07
N ASN A 70 10.60 7.16 13.38
CA ASN A 70 9.26 6.97 13.92
C ASN A 70 8.29 8.13 13.63
N ARG A 71 8.80 9.34 13.40
CA ARG A 71 8.00 10.52 13.03
C ARG A 71 7.54 10.53 11.58
N THR A 72 8.06 9.64 10.74
CA THR A 72 7.67 9.54 9.33
C THR A 72 6.60 8.47 9.10
N VAL A 73 6.07 7.87 10.17
CA VAL A 73 5.05 6.82 10.08
C VAL A 73 3.69 7.44 9.77
N ILE A 74 3.06 6.95 8.70
CA ILE A 74 1.65 7.21 8.41
C ILE A 74 0.92 5.89 8.60
N ASN A 75 -0.05 5.85 9.52
CA ASN A 75 -0.81 4.63 9.82
C ASN A 75 -1.90 4.35 8.76
N HIS A 76 -1.49 4.21 7.50
CA HIS A 76 -2.39 3.95 6.38
C HIS A 76 -1.61 3.29 5.24
N ASN A 77 -2.15 2.23 4.64
CA ASN A 77 -1.45 1.45 3.62
C ASN A 77 -1.86 1.75 2.17
N LEU A 78 -2.71 2.76 1.95
CA LEU A 78 -3.18 3.22 0.64
C LEU A 78 -3.77 2.12 -0.25
N GLN A 79 -4.27 1.03 0.35
CA GLN A 79 -4.91 -0.08 -0.33
C GLN A 79 -6.36 -0.17 0.10
N TYR A 80 -7.28 -0.07 -0.86
CA TYR A 80 -8.68 -0.37 -0.64
C TYR A 80 -8.89 -1.88 -0.53
N VAL A 81 -9.51 -2.31 0.55
CA VAL A 81 -9.89 -3.71 0.77
C VAL A 81 -11.38 -3.73 1.09
N SER A 82 -12.10 -4.57 0.36
CA SER A 82 -13.48 -4.87 0.66
C SER A 82 -13.57 -5.92 1.74
N PHE A 83 -14.48 -5.74 2.70
CA PHE A 83 -14.70 -6.71 3.77
C PHE A 83 -16.16 -7.15 3.83
N GLU A 84 -16.38 -8.38 4.30
CA GLU A 84 -17.72 -8.84 4.64
C GLU A 84 -18.33 -8.00 5.78
N LYS A 85 -19.59 -7.60 5.60
CA LYS A 85 -20.39 -7.01 6.68
C LYS A 85 -21.14 -8.15 7.40
N PRO A 86 -21.18 -8.20 8.74
CA PRO A 86 -20.62 -7.24 9.71
C PRO A 86 -19.20 -7.59 10.20
N SER A 87 -18.64 -8.71 9.75
CA SER A 87 -17.47 -9.31 10.39
C SER A 87 -16.19 -8.49 10.22
N LYS A 88 -16.05 -7.67 9.16
CA LYS A 88 -14.87 -6.86 8.78
C LYS A 88 -13.52 -7.61 8.77
N LYS A 89 -13.51 -8.92 9.03
CA LYS A 89 -12.31 -9.72 9.26
C LYS A 89 -11.90 -10.51 8.03
N VAL A 90 -12.86 -10.80 7.15
CA VAL A 90 -12.61 -11.57 5.93
C VAL A 90 -12.67 -10.62 4.76
N PRO A 91 -11.52 -10.36 4.09
CA PRO A 91 -11.52 -9.68 2.81
C PRO A 91 -12.42 -10.45 1.85
N ARG A 92 -13.35 -9.75 1.20
CA ARG A 92 -14.20 -10.34 0.15
C ARG A 92 -13.69 -9.93 -1.21
N ALA A 93 -14.10 -10.68 -2.23
CA ALA A 93 -13.84 -10.31 -3.60
C ALA A 93 -14.48 -8.95 -3.92
N LEU A 94 -13.67 -8.03 -4.42
CA LEU A 94 -14.11 -6.72 -4.88
C LEU A 94 -14.85 -6.90 -6.20
N ASN A 95 -16.04 -6.31 -6.28
CA ASN A 95 -16.90 -6.38 -7.46
C ASN A 95 -17.43 -4.99 -7.84
N SER A 96 -18.16 -4.91 -8.95
CA SER A 96 -18.66 -3.65 -9.52
C SER A 96 -19.49 -2.79 -8.56
N SER A 97 -20.16 -3.39 -7.55
CA SER A 97 -20.96 -2.63 -6.57
C SER A 97 -20.11 -1.76 -5.62
N GLU A 98 -18.81 -2.04 -5.52
CA GLU A 98 -17.89 -1.31 -4.64
C GLU A 98 -16.96 -0.37 -5.37
N PHE A 99 -17.06 -0.33 -6.70
CA PHE A 99 -16.20 0.49 -7.52
C PHE A 99 -16.24 1.97 -7.09
N ASP A 100 -17.43 2.54 -6.88
CA ASP A 100 -17.54 3.95 -6.51
C ASP A 100 -16.91 4.23 -5.14
N ALA A 101 -17.08 3.32 -4.17
CA ALA A 101 -16.44 3.41 -2.86
C ALA A 101 -14.91 3.27 -2.95
N MET A 102 -14.42 2.36 -3.81
CA MET A 102 -13.01 2.19 -4.11
C MET A 102 -12.42 3.48 -4.69
N ILE A 103 -13.07 4.09 -5.69
CA ILE A 103 -12.61 5.34 -6.30
C ILE A 103 -12.65 6.50 -5.30
N GLN A 104 -13.71 6.62 -4.52
CA GLN A 104 -13.87 7.68 -3.51
C GLN A 104 -12.88 7.56 -2.35
N SER A 105 -12.37 6.36 -2.07
CA SER A 105 -11.37 6.15 -1.01
C SER A 105 -10.07 6.94 -1.25
N GLY A 106 -9.75 7.23 -2.51
CA GLY A 106 -8.48 7.86 -2.92
C GLY A 106 -7.26 6.94 -2.76
N ALA A 107 -7.46 5.68 -2.40
CA ALA A 107 -6.40 4.69 -2.31
C ALA A 107 -5.75 4.46 -3.68
N ALA A 108 -4.42 4.31 -3.70
CA ALA A 108 -3.68 4.06 -4.94
C ALA A 108 -3.84 2.61 -5.43
N PHE A 109 -4.14 1.68 -4.52
CA PHE A 109 -4.26 0.26 -4.81
C PHE A 109 -5.59 -0.28 -4.31
N ALA A 110 -6.01 -1.39 -4.90
CA ALA A 110 -7.09 -2.23 -4.40
C ALA A 110 -6.72 -3.70 -4.61
N THR A 111 -7.39 -4.62 -3.92
CA THR A 111 -7.09 -6.06 -3.99
C THR A 111 -8.36 -6.91 -3.94
N GLN A 112 -8.19 -8.22 -4.04
CA GLN A 112 -9.26 -9.23 -4.09
C GLN A 112 -10.13 -9.13 -5.36
N PHE A 113 -9.56 -8.68 -6.47
CA PHE A 113 -10.22 -8.79 -7.77
C PHE A 113 -10.31 -10.24 -8.21
N LYS A 114 -11.48 -10.67 -8.67
CA LYS A 114 -11.63 -11.96 -9.35
C LYS A 114 -11.17 -11.83 -10.80
N LEU A 115 -10.55 -12.89 -11.31
CA LEU A 115 -10.21 -12.98 -12.72
C LEU A 115 -11.50 -12.86 -13.56
N GLY A 116 -11.49 -11.94 -14.52
CA GLY A 116 -12.63 -11.69 -15.41
C GLY A 116 -13.83 -11.01 -14.74
N ASP A 117 -13.66 -10.41 -13.56
CA ASP A 117 -14.74 -9.62 -12.96
C ASP A 117 -14.96 -8.33 -13.76
N PRO A 118 -16.22 -7.93 -14.08
CA PRO A 118 -16.52 -6.72 -14.83
C PRO A 118 -15.99 -5.42 -14.19
N VAL A 119 -15.63 -5.44 -12.91
CA VAL A 119 -14.98 -4.29 -12.27
C VAL A 119 -13.62 -3.96 -12.90
N LEU A 120 -12.93 -4.95 -13.49
CA LEU A 120 -11.66 -4.75 -14.19
C LEU A 120 -11.87 -3.96 -15.48
N ASP A 121 -12.92 -4.29 -16.25
CA ASP A 121 -13.31 -3.53 -17.45
C ASP A 121 -13.69 -2.10 -17.08
N ARG A 122 -14.36 -1.92 -15.94
CA ARG A 122 -14.72 -0.59 -15.42
C ARG A 122 -13.49 0.22 -15.00
N ILE A 123 -12.45 -0.42 -14.46
CA ILE A 123 -11.16 0.27 -14.18
C ILE A 123 -10.50 0.70 -15.50
N ASP A 124 -10.46 -0.18 -16.50
CA ASP A 124 -9.87 0.13 -17.80
C ASP A 124 -10.58 1.33 -18.46
N GLN A 125 -11.91 1.35 -18.43
CA GLN A 125 -12.71 2.41 -19.05
C GLN A 125 -12.71 3.71 -18.23
N ASP A 126 -13.08 3.65 -16.95
CA ASP A 126 -13.39 4.85 -16.15
C ASP A 126 -12.15 5.46 -15.48
N VAL A 127 -11.11 4.66 -15.24
CA VAL A 127 -9.89 5.10 -14.53
C VAL A 127 -8.72 5.30 -15.48
N LEU A 128 -8.47 4.30 -16.32
CA LEU A 128 -7.32 4.29 -17.24
C LEU A 128 -7.67 4.91 -18.59
N GLY A 129 -8.95 5.00 -18.93
CA GLY A 129 -9.43 5.56 -20.19
C GLY A 129 -8.88 4.81 -21.39
N ARG A 130 -8.92 3.48 -21.37
CA ARG A 130 -8.42 2.62 -22.46
C ARG A 130 -9.44 1.59 -22.92
N ASN A 131 -9.35 1.18 -24.18
CA ASN A 131 -10.13 0.05 -24.72
C ASN A 131 -9.40 -1.29 -24.50
N PRO A 132 -10.13 -2.42 -24.62
CA PRO A 132 -9.51 -3.75 -24.59
C PRO A 132 -8.39 -3.88 -25.64
N GLY A 133 -7.21 -4.33 -25.19
CA GLY A 133 -6.03 -4.50 -26.05
C GLY A 133 -5.17 -3.24 -26.23
N GLU A 134 -5.61 -2.09 -25.73
CA GLU A 134 -4.81 -0.86 -25.77
C GLU A 134 -3.88 -0.74 -24.56
N VAL A 135 -2.78 -0.02 -24.75
CA VAL A 135 -1.86 0.37 -23.68
C VAL A 135 -2.35 1.66 -23.02
N VAL A 136 -2.13 1.81 -21.71
CA VAL A 136 -2.44 3.06 -21.02
C VAL A 136 -1.41 4.11 -21.41
N PRO A 137 -1.80 5.23 -22.04
CA PRO A 137 -0.86 6.29 -22.41
C PRO A 137 -0.35 7.00 -21.13
N GLY A 138 0.95 7.24 -21.08
CA GLY A 138 1.60 8.01 -20.01
C GLY A 138 2.20 9.32 -20.52
N GLY A 139 3.02 9.98 -19.69
CA GLY A 139 3.74 11.18 -20.14
C GLY A 139 4.77 10.91 -21.24
N TRP A 140 5.16 9.65 -21.42
CA TRP A 140 5.96 9.15 -22.54
C TRP A 140 5.22 9.10 -23.87
N CYS A 141 3.90 9.16 -23.88
CA CYS A 141 3.16 8.97 -25.12
C CYS A 141 3.06 10.28 -25.91
N LEU A 142 3.69 10.31 -27.10
CA LEU A 142 3.78 11.51 -27.94
C LEU A 142 2.93 11.38 -29.22
N GLY A 143 2.46 12.52 -29.72
CA GLY A 143 1.80 12.63 -31.02
C GLY A 143 0.37 12.09 -31.09
N GLY A 144 -0.32 12.04 -29.94
CA GLY A 144 -1.77 11.84 -29.88
C GLY A 144 -2.52 13.18 -29.90
N GLU A 145 -3.65 13.23 -30.59
CA GLU A 145 -4.58 14.38 -30.53
C GLU A 145 -5.30 14.42 -29.16
N PRO A 146 -5.71 15.60 -28.67
CA PRO A 146 -6.50 15.69 -27.44
C PRO A 146 -7.78 14.85 -27.54
N GLY A 147 -7.89 13.79 -26.72
CA GLY A 147 -9.03 12.87 -26.73
C GLY A 147 -8.84 11.59 -27.54
N ASN A 148 -7.70 11.42 -28.23
CA ASN A 148 -7.33 10.17 -28.90
C ASN A 148 -6.14 9.51 -28.19
N ILE A 149 -6.27 8.23 -27.83
CA ILE A 149 -5.27 7.43 -27.08
C ILE A 149 -4.12 6.96 -28.00
N THR A 150 -4.13 7.35 -29.28
CA THR A 150 -3.10 6.94 -30.25
C THR A 150 -1.73 7.50 -29.89
N CYS A 151 -0.79 6.60 -29.68
CA CYS A 151 0.61 6.91 -29.43
C CYS A 151 1.43 6.84 -30.72
N SER A 152 1.73 7.99 -31.32
CA SER A 152 2.46 8.02 -32.60
C SER A 152 3.97 7.86 -32.42
N ALA A 153 4.51 8.26 -31.27
CA ALA A 153 5.92 8.09 -30.93
C ALA A 153 6.13 7.82 -29.45
N TRP A 154 7.18 7.07 -29.14
CA TRP A 154 7.62 6.79 -27.78
C TRP A 154 8.59 7.90 -27.33
N GLY A 155 8.20 8.62 -26.30
CA GLY A 155 9.02 9.62 -25.62
C GLY A 155 9.64 9.08 -24.33
N ASP A 156 9.94 9.99 -23.42
CA ASP A 156 10.59 9.70 -22.15
C ASP A 156 9.61 9.12 -21.11
N ALA A 157 9.91 7.92 -20.62
CA ALA A 157 9.16 7.20 -19.59
C ALA A 157 9.16 7.90 -18.23
N ASP A 158 10.17 8.74 -17.96
CA ASP A 158 10.32 9.44 -16.68
C ASP A 158 9.43 10.69 -16.58
N ILE A 159 8.83 11.12 -17.69
CA ILE A 159 7.88 12.24 -17.69
C ILE A 159 6.54 11.76 -17.13
N LEU A 160 6.18 12.32 -15.97
CA LEU A 160 4.89 12.07 -15.33
C LEU A 160 3.88 13.16 -15.72
N ARG A 161 2.66 12.75 -16.07
CA ARG A 161 1.51 13.64 -16.29
C ARG A 161 0.39 13.30 -15.30
N PRO A 162 0.27 14.02 -14.18
CA PRO A 162 -0.74 13.74 -13.17
C PRO A 162 -2.16 13.86 -13.74
N GLY A 163 -2.95 12.80 -13.64
CA GLY A 163 -4.37 12.79 -14.00
C GLY A 163 -5.30 12.91 -12.80
N THR A 164 -6.59 12.66 -13.00
CA THR A 164 -7.61 12.69 -11.93
C THR A 164 -7.31 11.71 -10.79
N GLY A 165 -6.70 10.55 -11.09
CA GLY A 165 -6.25 9.60 -10.09
C GLY A 165 -5.17 10.15 -9.17
N ALA A 166 -4.20 10.90 -9.71
CA ALA A 166 -3.16 11.55 -8.93
C ALA A 166 -3.75 12.62 -7.99
N ALA A 167 -4.72 13.40 -8.46
CA ALA A 167 -5.43 14.38 -7.63
C ALA A 167 -6.20 13.72 -6.47
N ARG A 168 -6.83 12.55 -6.70
CA ARG A 168 -7.49 11.79 -5.61
C ARG A 168 -6.50 11.30 -4.58
N LEU A 169 -5.35 10.77 -5.03
CA LEU A 169 -4.28 10.29 -4.13
C LEU A 169 -3.68 11.45 -3.33
N GLU A 170 -3.40 12.58 -3.97
CA GLU A 170 -2.90 13.79 -3.31
C GLU A 170 -3.85 14.22 -2.19
N LYS A 171 -5.15 14.31 -2.47
CA LYS A 171 -6.16 14.66 -1.47
C LYS A 171 -6.15 13.70 -0.27
N LEU A 172 -6.01 12.40 -0.52
CA LEU A 172 -5.88 11.41 0.56
C LEU A 172 -4.60 11.63 1.38
N ILE A 173 -3.45 11.82 0.73
CA ILE A 173 -2.17 12.04 1.41
C ILE A 173 -2.22 13.31 2.26
N VAL A 174 -2.71 14.42 1.71
CA VAL A 174 -2.86 15.68 2.44
C VAL A 174 -3.73 15.49 3.67
N ARG A 175 -4.86 14.78 3.55
CA ARG A 175 -5.73 14.45 4.69
C ARG A 175 -5.00 13.61 5.74
N LEU A 176 -4.27 12.56 5.34
CA LEU A 176 -3.53 11.70 6.26
C LEU A 176 -2.45 12.47 7.03
N LEU A 177 -1.75 13.39 6.35
CA LEU A 177 -0.74 14.24 6.97
C LEU A 177 -1.36 15.28 7.91
N SER A 178 -2.53 15.83 7.56
CA SER A 178 -3.24 16.83 8.36
C SER A 178 -3.83 16.23 9.64
N ASN A 179 -4.33 15.00 9.55
CA ASN A 179 -4.87 14.26 10.69
C ASN A 179 -3.76 13.67 11.59
N GLY A 180 -2.50 13.69 11.15
CA GLY A 180 -1.33 13.20 11.91
C GLY A 180 -1.00 13.94 13.21
N VAL A 181 -1.82 14.93 13.61
CA VAL A 181 -1.78 15.59 14.93
C VAL A 181 -2.78 14.99 15.92
N GLY A 182 -3.69 14.10 15.48
CA GLY A 182 -4.71 13.48 16.32
C GLY A 182 -4.80 11.99 16.09
N VAL A 183 -4.62 11.22 17.17
CA VAL A 183 -4.91 9.78 17.22
C VAL A 183 -6.38 9.58 16.86
N ASP A 184 -6.67 9.19 15.61
CA ASP A 184 -7.94 8.55 15.31
C ASP A 184 -7.79 7.04 15.48
N PRO A 185 -8.74 6.39 16.18
CA PRO A 185 -8.63 4.98 16.52
C PRO A 185 -8.65 4.15 15.25
N ILE A 186 -7.76 3.17 15.26
CA ILE A 186 -7.84 1.94 14.47
C ILE A 186 -9.32 1.57 14.34
N VAL A 187 -9.86 1.67 13.13
CA VAL A 187 -11.12 0.99 12.83
C VAL A 187 -10.78 -0.50 12.87
N PRO A 188 -11.35 -1.28 13.80
CA PRO A 188 -11.05 -2.71 13.95
C PRO A 188 -11.47 -3.52 12.73
#